data_AF-A0A6G0WRU8-F1
#
_entry.id   AF-A0A6G0WRU8-F1
#
_cell.length_a   1.000
_cell.length_b   1.000
_cell.length_c   1.000
_cell.angle_alpha   90.00
_cell.angle_beta   90.00
_cell.angle_gamma   90.00
#
_symmetry.space_group_name_H-M   'P 1'
#
loop_
_entity.id
_entity.type
_entity.pdbx_description
1 polymer ?
#
loop_
_entity_poly.entity_id
_entity_poly.type
_entity_poly.pdbx_seq_one_letter_code
_entity_poly.pdbx_strand_id
1 'polypeptide(L)'
;MIEIHDGNFSWHVDPHNPQDNEDSVATPLTLNNINLNITPKSLTIIVGSVGSGKSSLINAILGEIQQVNGTRHVAGRISYVAQEAWIQHASLKDNILFADEYDEARFDRILTACQLKTDLAILPEGDATEIGERGINLSGGQ
;
A
#
# COMPACT_ATOMS: atom_id res chain seq x y z
N MET A 1 4.29 6.36 -14.00
CA MET A 1 4.02 5.34 -15.06
C MET A 1 4.37 4.00 -14.47
N ILE A 2 3.58 2.97 -14.73
CA ILE A 2 3.84 1.59 -14.26
C ILE A 2 3.83 0.68 -15.48
N GLU A 3 4.91 -0.07 -15.69
CA GLU A 3 5.05 -1.03 -16.78
C GLU A 3 5.59 -2.34 -16.23
N ILE A 4 4.95 -3.44 -16.59
CA ILE A 4 5.38 -4.81 -16.30
C ILE A 4 5.32 -5.59 -17.61
N HIS A 5 6.42 -6.27 -17.95
CA HIS A 5 6.52 -7.12 -19.12
C HIS A 5 7.00 -8.52 -18.74
N ASP A 6 6.25 -9.53 -19.17
CA ASP A 6 6.50 -10.95 -18.91
C ASP A 6 6.86 -11.23 -17.43
N GLY A 7 6.23 -10.50 -16.51
CA GLY A 7 6.60 -10.48 -15.10
C GLY A 7 6.07 -11.71 -14.37
N ASN A 8 6.98 -12.50 -13.79
CA ASN A 8 6.64 -13.58 -12.87
C ASN A 8 7.08 -13.23 -11.45
N PHE A 9 6.20 -13.43 -10.46
CA PHE A 9 6.45 -13.03 -9.07
C PHE A 9 6.10 -14.14 -8.09
N SER A 10 6.88 -14.26 -7.01
CA SER A 10 6.68 -15.28 -5.97
C SER A 10 7.01 -14.74 -4.57
N TRP A 11 6.20 -15.14 -3.58
CA TRP A 11 6.50 -14.94 -2.16
C TRP A 11 7.53 -15.93 -1.61
N HIS A 12 7.86 -16.98 -2.37
CA HIS A 12 8.63 -18.13 -1.89
C HIS A 12 10.09 -18.13 -2.33
N VAL A 13 10.55 -17.06 -2.97
CA VAL A 13 11.95 -16.88 -3.35
C VAL A 13 12.63 -16.05 -2.27
N ASP A 14 13.67 -16.59 -1.64
CA ASP A 14 14.56 -15.79 -0.79
C ASP A 14 15.77 -15.32 -1.61
N PRO A 15 15.94 -14.00 -1.83
CA PRO A 15 17.10 -13.48 -2.56
C PRO A 15 18.44 -13.69 -1.83
N HIS A 16 18.45 -14.07 -0.54
CA HIS A 16 19.66 -14.32 0.25
C HIS A 16 20.02 -15.81 0.36
N ASN A 17 19.18 -16.70 -0.14
CA ASN A 17 19.45 -18.13 -0.19
C ASN A 17 19.46 -18.66 -1.64
N PRO A 18 20.58 -18.54 -2.36
CA PRO A 18 20.66 -18.98 -3.75
C PRO A 18 20.47 -20.49 -3.95
N GLN A 19 20.48 -21.32 -2.89
CA GLN A 19 20.19 -22.76 -2.98
C GLN A 19 18.73 -23.07 -3.31
N ASP A 20 17.79 -22.15 -3.06
CA ASP A 20 16.39 -22.30 -3.49
C ASP A 20 16.22 -22.23 -5.02
N ASN A 21 17.29 -21.90 -5.77
CA ASN A 21 17.30 -21.90 -7.23
C ASN A 21 17.82 -23.21 -7.86
N GLU A 22 18.37 -24.15 -7.07
CA GLU A 22 19.06 -25.34 -7.61
C GLU A 22 18.32 -26.67 -7.35
N ASP A 23 17.33 -26.72 -6.46
CA ASP A 23 16.52 -27.91 -6.27
C ASP A 23 15.33 -27.94 -7.24
N SER A 24 15.27 -29.00 -8.05
CA SER A 24 14.37 -29.32 -9.17
C SER A 24 12.83 -29.22 -8.99
N VAL A 25 12.31 -28.48 -8.00
CA VAL A 25 10.89 -28.16 -7.85
C VAL A 25 10.67 -26.72 -8.30
N ALA A 26 9.91 -26.54 -9.39
CA ALA A 26 9.57 -25.21 -9.89
C ALA A 26 8.98 -24.33 -8.76
N THR A 27 9.64 -23.21 -8.46
CA THR A 27 9.20 -22.29 -7.42
C THR A 27 7.75 -21.86 -7.67
N PRO A 28 6.84 -22.03 -6.70
CA PRO A 28 5.43 -21.69 -6.92
C PRO A 28 5.27 -20.20 -7.20
N LEU A 29 4.79 -19.87 -8.40
CA LEU A 29 4.50 -18.51 -8.80
C LEU A 29 3.20 -18.03 -8.16
N THR A 30 3.25 -16.87 -7.53
CA THR A 30 2.05 -16.16 -7.03
C THR A 30 1.36 -15.40 -8.16
N LEU A 31 2.15 -14.78 -9.04
CA LEU A 31 1.69 -14.10 -10.24
C LEU A 31 2.47 -14.64 -11.43
N ASN A 32 1.75 -15.01 -12.49
CA ASN A 32 2.33 -15.64 -13.68
C ASN A 32 2.05 -14.78 -14.91
N ASN A 33 3.10 -14.49 -15.68
CA ASN A 33 3.05 -13.82 -16.98
C ASN A 33 2.26 -12.49 -16.98
N ILE A 34 2.58 -11.61 -16.03
CA ILE A 34 1.93 -10.31 -15.92
C ILE A 34 2.50 -9.37 -16.98
N ASN A 35 1.59 -8.88 -17.83
CA ASN A 35 1.86 -7.81 -18.79
C ASN A 35 0.89 -6.66 -18.51
N LEU A 36 1.40 -5.52 -18.06
CA LEU A 36 0.60 -4.40 -17.56
C LEU A 36 1.25 -3.07 -17.96
N ASN A 37 0.45 -2.13 -18.45
CA ASN A 37 0.85 -0.74 -18.62
C ASN A 37 -0.22 0.18 -18.02
N ILE A 38 0.17 0.99 -17.04
CA ILE A 38 -0.68 2.02 -16.45
C ILE A 38 -0.09 3.39 -16.79
N THR A 39 -0.83 4.12 -17.61
CA THR A 39 -0.50 5.47 -18.03
C THR A 39 -0.62 6.47 -16.88
N PRO A 40 0.23 7.50 -16.80
CA PRO A 40 0.05 8.59 -15.85
C PRO A 40 -1.32 9.27 -16.00
N LYS A 41 -1.87 9.78 -14.89
CA LYS A 41 -3.14 10.54 -14.86
C LYS A 41 -4.39 9.75 -15.27
N SER A 42 -4.38 8.42 -15.12
CA SER A 42 -5.56 7.56 -15.30
C SER A 42 -6.04 6.97 -13.98
N LEU A 43 -7.34 6.63 -13.93
CA LEU A 43 -7.92 5.76 -12.91
C LEU A 43 -8.02 4.33 -13.46
N THR A 44 -7.29 3.40 -12.86
CA THR A 44 -7.28 1.99 -13.25
C THR A 44 -7.87 1.16 -12.11
N ILE A 45 -8.86 0.33 -12.42
CA ILE A 45 -9.54 -0.53 -11.46
C ILE A 45 -9.15 -1.98 -11.73
N ILE A 46 -8.67 -2.69 -10.71
CA ILE A 46 -8.31 -4.12 -10.78
C ILE A 46 -9.41 -4.93 -10.11
N VAL A 47 -10.05 -5.83 -10.88
CA VAL A 47 -11.14 -6.68 -10.41
C VAL A 47 -10.84 -8.16 -10.65
N GLY A 48 -11.46 -9.03 -9.86
CA GLY A 48 -11.24 -10.47 -9.91
C GLY A 48 -11.75 -11.16 -8.65
N SER A 49 -11.92 -12.49 -8.71
CA SER A 49 -12.39 -13.30 -7.58
C SER A 49 -11.45 -13.22 -6.35
N VAL A 50 -11.94 -13.63 -5.18
CA VAL A 50 -11.09 -13.80 -3.99
C VAL A 50 -9.98 -14.80 -4.32
N GLY A 51 -8.74 -14.49 -3.92
CA GLY A 51 -7.56 -15.34 -4.21
C GLY A 51 -6.96 -15.14 -5.60
N SER A 52 -7.52 -14.29 -6.46
CA SER A 52 -7.01 -14.07 -7.83
C SER A 52 -5.69 -13.28 -7.92
N GLY A 53 -5.03 -12.97 -6.80
CA GLY A 53 -3.76 -12.25 -6.77
C GLY A 53 -3.83 -10.73 -6.88
N LYS A 54 -4.99 -10.08 -6.66
CA LYS A 54 -5.12 -8.60 -6.75
C LYS A 54 -4.17 -7.86 -5.80
N SER A 55 -4.18 -8.22 -4.51
CA SER A 55 -3.28 -7.63 -3.51
C SER A 55 -1.82 -7.96 -3.82
N SER A 56 -1.54 -9.19 -4.29
CA SER A 56 -0.21 -9.58 -4.76
C SER A 56 0.28 -8.72 -5.93
N LEU A 57 -0.61 -8.34 -6.86
CA LEU A 57 -0.27 -7.46 -7.98
C LEU A 57 0.08 -6.05 -7.50
N ILE A 58 -0.64 -5.52 -6.51
CA ILE A 58 -0.27 -4.25 -5.87
C ILE A 58 1.12 -4.37 -5.21
N ASN A 59 1.37 -5.45 -4.47
CA ASN A 59 2.67 -5.70 -3.85
C ASN A 59 3.79 -5.88 -4.88
N ALA A 60 3.51 -6.48 -6.05
CA ALA A 60 4.44 -6.51 -7.18
C ALA A 60 4.75 -5.11 -7.69
N ILE A 61 3.75 -4.24 -7.82
CA ILE A 61 3.95 -2.84 -8.18
C ILE A 61 4.74 -2.10 -7.09
N LEU A 62 4.57 -2.39 -5.81
CA LEU A 62 5.35 -1.79 -4.72
C LEU A 62 6.78 -2.33 -4.64
N GLY A 63 7.02 -3.53 -5.17
CA GLY A 63 8.33 -4.21 -5.08
C GLY A 63 8.49 -5.06 -3.82
N GLU A 64 7.38 -5.43 -3.16
CA GLU A 64 7.39 -6.23 -1.92
C GLU A 64 7.41 -7.75 -2.18
N ILE A 65 6.96 -8.19 -3.35
CA ILE A 65 7.04 -9.58 -3.80
C ILE A 65 8.21 -9.76 -4.75
N GLN A 66 8.93 -10.87 -4.64
CA GLN A 66 10.12 -11.10 -5.44
C GLN A 66 9.77 -11.33 -6.90
N GLN A 67 10.49 -10.62 -7.77
CA GLN A 67 10.40 -10.83 -9.21
C GLN A 67 11.34 -11.98 -9.62
N VAL A 68 10.77 -13.05 -10.15
CA VAL A 68 11.51 -14.21 -10.65
C VAL A 68 12.13 -13.93 -12.01
N ASN A 69 11.36 -13.31 -12.91
CA ASN A 69 11.82 -12.91 -14.24
C ASN A 69 10.94 -11.78 -14.81
N GLY A 70 11.25 -11.36 -16.05
CA GLY A 70 10.57 -10.26 -16.72
C GLY A 70 11.09 -8.89 -16.28
N THR A 71 10.29 -7.86 -16.47
CA THR A 71 10.63 -6.49 -16.05
C THR A 71 9.50 -5.85 -15.27
N ARG A 72 9.87 -5.02 -14.29
CA ARG A 72 8.99 -4.13 -13.54
C ARG A 72 9.61 -2.74 -13.52
N HIS A 73 8.92 -1.77 -14.10
CA HIS A 73 9.31 -0.37 -14.09
C HIS A 73 8.22 0.47 -13.45
N VAL A 74 8.57 1.22 -12.40
CA VAL A 74 7.66 2.15 -11.74
C VAL A 74 8.35 3.49 -11.59
N ALA A 75 7.79 4.51 -12.24
CA ALA A 75 8.32 5.87 -12.25
C ALA A 75 7.46 6.83 -11.40
N GLY A 76 8.10 7.51 -10.45
CA GLY A 76 7.50 8.53 -9.58
C GLY A 76 7.46 8.11 -8.12
N ARG A 77 6.81 8.94 -7.29
CA ARG A 77 6.48 8.60 -5.90
C ARG A 77 5.23 7.72 -5.87
N ILE A 78 5.18 6.78 -4.94
CA ILE A 78 4.01 5.92 -4.70
C ILE A 78 3.46 6.23 -3.32
N SER A 79 2.12 6.25 -3.20
CA SER A 79 1.41 6.21 -1.93
C SER A 79 0.55 4.96 -1.93
N TYR A 80 0.48 4.29 -0.79
CA TYR A 80 -0.23 3.02 -0.65
C TYR A 80 -1.21 3.09 0.53
N VAL A 81 -2.43 2.60 0.31
CA VAL A 81 -3.45 2.42 1.35
C VAL A 81 -3.73 0.92 1.41
N ALA A 82 -3.42 0.31 2.55
CA ALA A 82 -3.58 -1.12 2.76
C ALA A 82 -5.07 -1.51 2.87
N GLN A 83 -5.36 -2.79 2.62
CA GLN A 83 -6.71 -3.34 2.78
C GLN A 83 -7.19 -3.27 4.24
N GLU A 84 -6.28 -3.53 5.18
CA GLU A 84 -6.50 -3.34 6.61
C GLU A 84 -5.72 -2.09 7.03
N ALA A 85 -6.45 -1.07 7.49
CA ALA A 85 -5.84 0.14 8.00
C ALA A 85 -5.10 -0.15 9.31
N TRP A 86 -3.99 0.54 9.51
CA TRP A 86 -3.23 0.52 10.74
C TRP A 86 -2.88 1.96 11.12
N ILE A 87 -2.74 2.20 12.43
CA ILE A 87 -2.42 3.50 12.98
C ILE A 87 -1.20 3.39 13.89
N GLN A 88 -0.35 4.41 13.86
CA GLN A 88 0.75 4.59 14.80
C GLN A 88 0.21 5.04 16.15
N HIS A 89 0.93 4.67 17.20
CA HIS A 89 0.77 5.25 18.53
C HIS A 89 1.29 6.69 18.56
N ALA A 90 0.44 7.62 18.14
CA ALA A 90 0.72 9.04 18.06
C ALA A 90 -0.60 9.82 17.98
N SER A 91 -0.52 11.14 17.95
CA SER A 91 -1.67 11.98 17.64
C SER A 91 -2.28 11.63 16.28
N LEU A 92 -3.58 11.90 16.10
CA LEU A 92 -4.24 11.75 14.81
C LEU A 92 -3.56 12.59 13.73
N LYS A 93 -3.15 13.82 14.08
CA LYS A 93 -2.37 14.70 13.21
C LYS A 93 -1.08 14.06 12.72
N ASP A 94 -0.31 13.42 13.60
CA ASP A 94 0.94 12.74 13.23
C ASP A 94 0.68 11.49 12.39
N ASN A 95 -0.44 10.81 12.60
CA ASN A 95 -0.89 9.72 11.72
C ASN A 95 -1.27 10.21 10.31
N ILE A 96 -1.71 11.46 10.14
CA ILE A 96 -1.97 12.03 8.81
C ILE A 96 -0.69 12.55 8.16
N LEU A 97 0.15 13.26 8.93
CA LEU A 97 1.38 13.87 8.41
C LEU A 97 2.47 12.83 8.16
N PHE A 98 2.54 11.77 8.97
CA PHE A 98 3.70 10.88 9.04
C PHE A 98 5.00 11.68 9.17
N ALA A 99 5.82 11.70 8.10
CA ALA A 99 7.09 12.40 8.05
C ALA A 99 7.03 13.71 7.24
N ASP A 100 5.86 14.08 6.71
CA ASP A 100 5.67 15.34 5.99
C ASP A 100 5.57 16.53 6.98
N GLU A 101 6.05 17.69 6.55
CA GLU A 101 5.89 18.94 7.30
C GLU A 101 4.41 19.40 7.35
N TYR A 102 4.04 20.07 8.45
CA TYR A 102 2.70 20.62 8.60
C TYR A 102 2.49 21.85 7.72
N ASP A 103 1.48 21.79 6.85
CA ASP A 103 0.94 22.91 6.07
C ASP A 103 -0.56 22.99 6.33
N GLU A 104 -1.01 24.08 6.96
CA GLU A 104 -2.40 24.26 7.40
C GLU A 104 -3.41 24.15 6.24
N ALA A 105 -3.12 24.77 5.10
CA ALA A 105 -4.03 24.78 3.95
C ALA A 105 -4.10 23.41 3.25
N ARG A 106 -3.00 22.65 3.21
CA ARG A 106 -2.99 21.26 2.75
C ARG A 106 -3.71 20.36 3.75
N PHE A 107 -3.47 20.54 5.04
CA PHE A 107 -4.06 19.72 6.09
C PHE A 107 -5.59 19.87 6.12
N ASP A 108 -6.12 21.09 6.09
CA ASP A 108 -7.59 21.32 6.05
C ASP A 108 -8.24 20.69 4.81
N ARG A 109 -7.57 20.73 3.66
CA ARG A 109 -8.02 20.06 2.43
C ARG A 109 -8.05 18.54 2.58
N ILE A 110 -7.04 17.95 3.22
CA ILE A 110 -7.00 16.51 3.50
C ILE A 110 -8.15 16.12 4.42
N LEU A 111 -8.34 16.84 5.54
CA LEU A 111 -9.43 16.57 6.47
C LEU A 111 -10.81 16.66 5.81
N THR A 112 -10.99 17.63 4.91
CA THR A 112 -12.24 17.77 4.15
C THR A 112 -12.43 16.63 3.16
N ALA A 113 -11.40 16.29 2.38
CA ALA A 113 -11.47 15.25 1.35
C ALA A 113 -11.68 13.85 1.93
N CYS A 114 -11.09 13.57 3.09
CA CYS A 114 -11.24 12.31 3.82
C CYS A 114 -12.44 12.31 4.78
N GLN A 115 -13.23 13.39 4.83
CA GLN A 115 -14.40 13.55 5.71
C GLN A 115 -14.11 13.46 7.22
N LEU A 116 -12.87 13.69 7.65
CA LEU A 116 -12.44 13.55 9.05
C LEU A 116 -12.90 14.72 9.95
N LYS A 117 -13.41 15.82 9.40
CA LYS A 117 -13.78 17.01 10.20
C LYS A 117 -14.84 16.71 11.26
N THR A 118 -15.80 15.85 10.95
CA THR A 118 -16.84 15.43 11.90
C THR A 118 -16.28 14.52 12.99
N ASP A 119 -15.33 13.66 12.65
CA ASP A 119 -14.66 12.78 13.62
C ASP A 119 -13.81 13.60 14.59
N LEU A 120 -13.05 14.58 14.09
CA LEU A 120 -12.26 15.48 14.93
C LEU A 120 -13.11 16.28 15.92
N ALA A 121 -14.33 16.68 15.53
CA ALA A 121 -15.21 17.49 16.38
C ALA A 121 -15.72 16.74 17.62
N ILE A 122 -15.69 15.41 17.61
CA ILE A 122 -16.11 14.58 18.76
C ILE A 122 -14.93 14.06 19.59
N LEU A 123 -13.70 14.21 19.10
CA LEU A 123 -12.50 13.84 19.83
C LEU A 123 -12.14 14.92 20.87
N PRO A 124 -11.67 14.54 22.08
CA PRO A 124 -11.45 15.47 23.18
C PRO A 124 -10.42 16.56 22.89
N GLU A 125 -9.40 16.27 22.07
CA GLU A 125 -8.34 17.20 21.70
C GLU A 125 -8.27 17.42 20.17
N GLY A 126 -9.36 17.12 19.45
CA GLY A 126 -9.38 17.24 17.99
C GLY A 126 -8.28 16.39 17.34
N ASP A 127 -7.47 17.02 16.49
CA ASP A 127 -6.37 16.37 15.77
C ASP A 127 -5.15 16.05 16.64
N ALA A 128 -5.03 16.67 17.83
CA ALA A 128 -3.98 16.36 18.80
C ALA A 128 -4.28 15.10 19.63
N THR A 129 -5.49 14.54 19.51
CA THR A 129 -5.90 13.35 20.26
C THR A 129 -5.02 12.14 19.93
N GLU A 130 -4.49 11.51 20.98
CA GLU A 130 -3.69 10.28 20.89
C GLU A 130 -4.54 9.05 20.51
N ILE A 131 -4.12 8.32 19.48
CA ILE A 131 -4.78 7.11 18.96
C ILE A 131 -3.82 5.91 18.92
N GLY A 132 -4.36 4.68 18.90
CA GLY A 132 -3.60 3.41 18.94
C GLY A 132 -3.97 2.50 20.12
N GLU A 133 -3.24 1.40 20.38
CA GLU A 133 -3.65 0.36 21.37
C GLU A 133 -3.82 0.85 22.82
N ARG A 134 -3.38 2.07 23.16
CA ARG A 134 -3.60 2.71 24.47
C ARG A 134 -4.38 4.04 24.40
N GLY A 135 -4.76 4.46 23.20
CA GLY A 135 -5.50 5.70 22.94
C GLY A 135 -6.99 5.45 22.72
N ILE A 136 -7.67 6.38 22.04
CA ILE A 136 -9.06 6.20 21.61
C ILE A 136 -9.11 5.20 20.45
N ASN A 137 -10.02 4.22 20.54
CA ASN A 137 -10.29 3.30 19.42
C ASN A 137 -11.14 4.00 18.36
N LEU A 138 -10.61 4.06 17.14
CA LEU A 138 -11.35 4.47 15.95
C LEU A 138 -12.19 3.30 15.41
N SER A 139 -13.32 3.62 14.79
CA SER A 139 -14.08 2.62 14.02
C SER A 139 -13.30 2.22 12.76
N GLY A 140 -13.56 1.04 12.19
CA GLY A 140 -12.82 0.60 11.00
C GLY A 140 -13.05 1.44 9.72
N GLY A 141 -14.01 2.37 9.74
CA GLY A 141 -14.23 3.32 8.64
C GLY A 141 -13.61 4.70 8.86
N GLN A 142 -13.12 4.98 10.06
CA GLN A 142 -12.35 6.18 10.43
C GLN A 142 -10.86 5.89 10.26
#